data_AF-A0A7X5Q647-F1
#
_entry.id   AF-A0A7X5Q647-F1
#
_cell.length_a   1.000
_cell.length_b   1.000
_cell.length_c   1.000
_cell.angle_alpha   90.00
_cell.angle_beta   90.00
_cell.angle_gamma   90.00
#
_symmetry.space_group_name_H-M   'P 1'
#
loop_
_entity.id
_entity.type
_entity.pdbx_description
1 polymer ?
#
loop_
_entity_poly.entity_id
_entity_poly.type
_entity_poly.pdbx_seq_one_letter_code
_entity_poly.pdbx_strand_id
1 'polypeptide(L)'
;MEQDSFIQSMRVMRIGLLFALITLVFGFCLGGVFGAFEHSLKDHLKGKATSVLEEKYSSDTAKVDKALSKAWTYIKRAHIHANGLGTASLAMILFLAFCSPSQGLLFLTSLFLGIGSFGYSLFWLFAGLLTPSLGSSEAAKEALTFLAFPSSGLCLIGVFMTTYCCIKKFFLSH
;
A
#
# COMPACT_ATOMS: atom_id res chain seq x y z
N MET A 1 32.01 -0.16 16.98
CA MET A 1 31.97 -1.24 15.97
C MET A 1 30.56 -1.73 15.69
N GLU A 2 29.78 -2.23 16.66
CA GLU A 2 28.37 -2.64 16.41
C GLU A 2 27.43 -1.46 16.12
N GLN A 3 27.55 -0.36 16.87
CA GLN A 3 26.76 0.86 16.66
C GLN A 3 27.04 1.48 15.27
N ASP A 4 28.30 1.50 14.84
CA ASP A 4 28.69 2.04 13.52
C ASP A 4 28.13 1.20 12.36
N SER A 5 28.12 -0.13 12.52
CA SER A 5 27.54 -1.06 11.55
C SER A 5 26.03 -0.91 11.41
N PHE A 6 25.33 -0.70 12.53
CA PHE A 6 23.89 -0.43 12.53
C PHE A 6 23.55 0.89 11.83
N ILE A 7 24.24 1.98 12.18
CA ILE A 7 24.01 3.28 11.55
C ILE A 7 24.29 3.23 10.04
N GLN A 8 25.32 2.51 9.62
CA GLN A 8 25.60 2.31 8.20
C GLN A 8 24.48 1.53 7.50
N SER A 9 23.96 0.47 8.11
CA SER A 9 22.80 -0.28 7.58
C SER A 9 21.57 0.63 7.41
N MET A 10 21.30 1.51 8.39
CA MET A 10 20.20 2.47 8.32
C MET A 10 20.37 3.47 7.17
N ARG A 11 21.60 3.93 6.91
CA ARG A 11 21.89 4.83 5.77
C ARG A 11 21.63 4.14 4.43
N VAL A 12 21.97 2.86 4.31
CA VAL A 12 21.70 2.07 3.10
C VAL A 12 20.19 1.91 2.88
N MET A 13 19.43 1.63 3.94
CA MET A 13 17.98 1.37 3.86
C MET A 13 17.11 2.63 3.91
N ARG A 14 17.70 3.83 3.97
CA ARG A 14 16.99 5.10 4.23
C ARG A 14 15.79 5.36 3.32
N ILE A 15 15.87 4.96 2.05
CA ILE A 15 14.78 5.15 1.09
C ILE A 15 13.63 4.20 1.37
N GLY A 16 13.92 2.92 1.64
CA GLY A 16 12.91 1.94 2.04
C GLY A 16 12.21 2.34 3.34
N LEU A 17 12.99 2.79 4.34
CA LEU A 17 12.49 3.33 5.61
C LEU A 17 11.57 4.52 5.40
N LEU A 18 11.99 5.48 4.57
CA LEU A 18 11.19 6.67 4.25
C LEU A 18 9.84 6.28 3.65
N PHE A 19 9.82 5.37 2.67
CA PHE A 19 8.56 4.92 2.08
C PHE A 19 7.68 4.18 3.08
N ALA A 20 8.24 3.30 3.93
CA ALA A 20 7.46 2.63 4.98
C ALA A 20 6.82 3.63 5.96
N LEU A 21 7.57 4.67 6.36
CA LEU A 21 7.06 5.75 7.21
C LEU A 21 6.00 6.59 6.50
N ILE A 22 6.20 6.96 5.24
CA ILE A 22 5.21 7.67 4.43
C ILE A 22 3.93 6.84 4.32
N THR A 23 4.03 5.53 4.07
CA THR A 23 2.87 4.63 4.02
C THR A 23 2.09 4.65 5.34
N LEU A 24 2.79 4.61 6.48
CA LEU A 24 2.15 4.68 7.80
C LEU A 24 1.46 6.02 8.04
N VAL A 25 2.15 7.14 7.76
CA VAL A 25 1.58 8.49 7.86
C VAL A 25 0.35 8.62 6.95
N PHE A 26 0.45 8.13 5.71
CA PHE A 26 -0.65 8.10 4.75
C PHE A 26 -1.86 7.34 5.31
N GLY A 27 -1.65 6.19 5.95
CA GLY A 27 -2.70 5.43 6.61
C GLY A 27 -3.37 6.22 7.73
N PHE A 28 -2.61 6.83 8.63
CA PHE A 28 -3.17 7.69 9.69
C PHE A 28 -3.93 8.89 9.13
N CYS A 29 -3.38 9.58 8.13
CA CYS A 29 -4.05 10.70 7.46
C CYS A 29 -5.38 10.26 6.83
N LEU A 30 -5.41 9.12 6.12
CA LEU A 30 -6.66 8.57 5.57
C LEU A 30 -7.68 8.29 6.68
N GLY A 31 -7.24 7.70 7.80
CA GLY A 31 -8.09 7.43 8.95
C GLY A 31 -8.73 8.69 9.52
N GLY A 32 -7.93 9.75 9.68
CA GLY A 32 -8.44 11.06 10.10
C GLY A 32 -9.39 11.68 9.08
N VAL A 33 -9.06 11.61 7.79
CA VAL A 33 -9.86 12.21 6.71
C VAL A 33 -11.23 11.55 6.61
N PHE A 34 -11.33 10.22 6.51
CA PHE A 34 -12.65 9.61 6.43
C PHE A 34 -13.38 9.57 7.77
N GLY A 35 -12.70 9.70 8.90
CA GLY A 35 -13.33 9.83 10.21
C GLY A 35 -13.99 11.19 10.41
N ALA A 36 -13.34 12.26 9.92
CA ALA A 36 -13.85 13.63 10.05
C ALA A 36 -14.81 14.03 8.92
N PHE A 37 -14.62 13.50 7.70
CA PHE A 37 -15.32 13.96 6.49
C PHE A 37 -16.08 12.84 5.77
N GLU A 38 -16.57 11.82 6.49
CA GLU A 38 -17.26 10.66 5.89
C GLU A 38 -18.39 11.07 4.93
N HIS A 39 -19.27 11.97 5.37
CA HIS A 39 -20.42 12.41 4.58
C HIS A 39 -19.97 13.09 3.27
N SER A 40 -19.06 14.06 3.37
CA SER A 40 -18.53 14.79 2.21
C SER A 40 -17.84 13.87 1.19
N LEU A 41 -17.11 12.85 1.68
CA LEU A 41 -16.49 11.85 0.79
C LEU A 41 -17.54 11.00 0.08
N LYS A 42 -18.55 10.52 0.79
CA LYS A 42 -19.63 9.73 0.18
C LYS A 42 -20.42 10.56 -0.84
N ASP A 43 -20.72 11.81 -0.54
CA ASP A 43 -21.38 12.73 -1.47
C ASP A 43 -20.54 12.97 -2.71
N HIS A 44 -19.22 13.17 -2.55
CA HIS A 44 -18.31 13.33 -3.67
C HIS A 44 -18.30 12.09 -4.58
N LEU A 45 -18.25 10.88 -4.00
CA LEU A 45 -18.32 9.63 -4.76
C LEU A 45 -19.68 9.48 -5.46
N LYS A 46 -20.78 9.83 -4.79
CA LYS A 46 -22.13 9.81 -5.35
C LYS A 46 -22.23 10.77 -6.55
N GLY A 47 -21.73 12.00 -6.41
CA GLY A 47 -21.67 12.98 -7.50
C GLY A 47 -20.95 12.43 -8.74
N LYS A 48 -19.83 11.74 -8.55
CA LYS A 48 -19.09 11.07 -9.63
C LYS A 48 -19.89 9.95 -10.31
N ALA A 49 -20.65 9.15 -9.55
CA ALA A 49 -21.51 8.13 -10.15
C ALA A 49 -22.68 8.75 -10.92
N THR A 50 -23.32 9.77 -10.34
CA THR A 50 -24.45 10.46 -10.97
C THR A 50 -24.07 11.14 -12.28
N SER A 51 -22.86 11.72 -12.37
CA SER A 51 -22.40 12.35 -13.63
C SER A 51 -22.22 11.37 -14.80
N VAL A 52 -22.17 10.06 -14.54
CA VAL A 52 -22.01 9.01 -15.56
C VAL A 52 -23.15 7.99 -15.50
N LEU A 53 -24.29 8.34 -14.89
CA LEU A 53 -25.40 7.44 -14.60
C LEU A 53 -25.95 6.76 -15.86
N GLU A 54 -26.21 7.53 -16.92
CA GLU A 54 -26.72 6.98 -18.17
C GLU A 54 -25.66 6.14 -18.88
N GLU A 55 -24.46 6.70 -19.07
CA GLU A 55 -23.39 6.10 -19.87
C GLU A 55 -22.81 4.82 -19.26
N LYS A 56 -22.52 4.82 -17.95
CA LYS A 56 -21.80 3.73 -17.28
C LYS A 56 -22.70 2.82 -16.46
N TYR A 57 -23.87 3.30 -16.06
CA TYR A 57 -24.80 2.55 -15.23
C TYR A 57 -26.12 2.22 -15.93
N SER A 58 -26.37 2.70 -17.16
CA SER A 58 -27.63 2.48 -17.88
C SER A 58 -28.85 2.96 -17.08
N SER A 59 -28.69 4.05 -16.33
CA SER A 59 -29.70 4.60 -15.42
C SER A 59 -30.15 3.66 -14.29
N ASP A 60 -29.36 2.62 -14.01
CA ASP A 60 -29.62 1.65 -12.95
C ASP A 60 -29.02 2.11 -11.62
N THR A 61 -29.89 2.57 -10.72
CA THR A 61 -29.51 3.06 -9.39
C THR A 61 -28.98 1.96 -8.47
N ALA A 62 -29.40 0.70 -8.66
CA ALA A 62 -28.90 -0.41 -7.86
C ALA A 62 -27.42 -0.71 -8.18
N LYS A 63 -27.02 -0.56 -9.46
CA LYS A 63 -25.59 -0.64 -9.84
C LYS A 63 -24.78 0.51 -9.25
N VAL A 64 -25.34 1.72 -9.18
CA VAL A 64 -24.70 2.87 -8.52
C VAL A 64 -24.45 2.56 -7.04
N ASP A 65 -25.47 2.12 -6.31
CA ASP A 65 -25.33 1.82 -4.88
C ASP A 65 -24.28 0.73 -4.61
N LYS A 66 -24.27 -0.31 -5.46
CA LYS A 66 -23.24 -1.35 -5.42
C LYS A 66 -21.83 -0.78 -5.64
N ALA A 67 -21.67 0.10 -6.63
CA ALA A 67 -20.38 0.73 -6.92
C ALA A 67 -19.93 1.66 -5.78
N LEU A 68 -20.83 2.46 -5.21
CA LEU A 68 -20.52 3.33 -4.06
C LEU A 68 -20.12 2.53 -2.82
N SER A 69 -20.81 1.42 -2.54
CA SER A 69 -20.45 0.51 -1.44
C SER A 69 -19.05 -0.11 -1.63
N LYS A 70 -18.72 -0.52 -2.86
CA LYS A 70 -17.38 -1.03 -3.20
C LYS A 70 -16.30 0.06 -3.12
N ALA A 71 -16.59 1.26 -3.64
CA ALA A 71 -15.71 2.41 -3.58
C ALA A 71 -15.33 2.73 -2.12
N TRP A 72 -16.33 2.81 -1.24
CA TRP A 72 -16.11 3.04 0.19
C TRP A 72 -15.30 1.93 0.85
N THR A 73 -15.58 0.68 0.49
CA THR A 73 -14.78 -0.46 0.97
C THR A 73 -13.31 -0.34 0.55
N TYR A 74 -13.03 0.10 -0.67
CA TYR A 74 -11.66 0.26 -1.16
C TYR A 74 -10.92 1.42 -0.50
N ILE A 75 -11.59 2.55 -0.22
CA ILE A 75 -11.00 3.64 0.58
C ILE A 75 -10.61 3.13 1.98
N LYS A 76 -11.49 2.37 2.64
CA LYS A 76 -11.16 1.75 3.93
C LYS A 76 -10.00 0.76 3.82
N ARG A 77 -9.94 -0.02 2.74
CA ARG A 77 -8.81 -0.94 2.48
C ARG A 77 -7.50 -0.19 2.29
N ALA A 78 -7.51 1.00 1.68
CA ALA A 78 -6.32 1.82 1.54
C ALA A 78 -5.73 2.16 2.91
N HIS A 79 -6.56 2.58 3.86
CA HIS A 79 -6.13 2.84 5.23
C HIS A 79 -5.62 1.58 5.94
N ILE A 80 -6.36 0.47 5.86
CA ILE A 80 -5.96 -0.78 6.52
C ILE A 80 -4.65 -1.31 5.96
N HIS A 81 -4.47 -1.31 4.63
CA HIS A 81 -3.22 -1.75 4.01
C HIS A 81 -2.09 -0.77 4.28
N ALA A 82 -2.35 0.53 4.30
CA ALA A 82 -1.33 1.52 4.64
C ALA A 82 -0.78 1.29 6.05
N ASN A 83 -1.66 1.16 7.05
CA ASN A 83 -1.22 0.93 8.43
C ASN A 83 -0.61 -0.47 8.62
N GLY A 84 -1.23 -1.50 8.06
CA GLY A 84 -0.76 -2.88 8.18
C GLY A 84 0.57 -3.11 7.46
N LEU A 85 0.64 -2.79 6.17
CA LEU A 85 1.86 -2.96 5.37
C LEU A 85 2.93 -1.95 5.76
N GLY A 86 2.59 -0.68 6.03
CA GLY A 86 3.56 0.32 6.48
C GLY A 86 4.26 -0.10 7.79
N THR A 87 3.49 -0.56 8.77
CA THR A 87 4.04 -1.07 10.04
C THR A 87 4.87 -2.34 9.83
N ALA A 88 4.36 -3.31 9.08
CA ALA A 88 5.06 -4.57 8.83
C ALA A 88 6.36 -4.35 8.05
N SER A 89 6.33 -3.53 7.00
CA SER A 89 7.52 -3.15 6.23
C SER A 89 8.53 -2.40 7.10
N LEU A 90 8.11 -1.44 7.91
CA LEU A 90 9.01 -0.73 8.82
C LEU A 90 9.71 -1.70 9.79
N ALA A 91 8.94 -2.60 10.41
CA ALA A 91 9.48 -3.60 11.33
C ALA A 91 10.46 -4.55 10.63
N MET A 92 10.13 -5.06 9.44
CA MET A 92 11.00 -5.93 8.66
C MET A 92 12.28 -5.22 8.21
N ILE A 93 12.20 -3.95 7.79
CA ILE A 93 13.37 -3.17 7.38
C ILE A 93 14.32 -2.93 8.57
N LEU A 94 13.77 -2.59 9.74
CA LEU A 94 14.58 -2.46 10.95
C LEU A 94 15.18 -3.81 11.36
N PHE A 95 14.42 -4.90 11.22
CA PHE A 95 14.88 -6.25 11.54
C PHE A 95 16.03 -6.72 10.63
N LEU A 96 16.04 -6.33 9.35
CA LEU A 96 17.11 -6.65 8.41
C LEU A 96 18.49 -6.19 8.88
N ALA A 97 18.59 -5.12 9.67
CA ALA A 97 19.86 -4.65 10.23
C ALA A 97 20.54 -5.70 11.11
N PHE A 98 19.77 -6.58 11.77
CA PHE A 98 20.29 -7.66 12.60
C PHE A 98 20.70 -8.91 11.79
N CYS A 99 20.28 -9.00 10.52
CA CYS A 99 20.63 -10.13 9.66
C CYS A 99 22.03 -9.99 9.04
N SER A 100 22.64 -8.80 9.11
CA SER A 100 23.92 -8.44 8.47
C SER A 100 24.08 -8.95 7.02
N PRO A 101 23.10 -8.76 6.11
CA PRO A 101 23.27 -9.14 4.72
C PRO A 101 24.20 -8.16 3.98
N SER A 102 24.53 -8.45 2.73
CA SER A 102 25.29 -7.51 1.88
C SER A 102 24.52 -6.20 1.69
N GLN A 103 25.25 -5.09 1.48
CA GLN A 103 24.63 -3.76 1.32
C GLN A 103 23.61 -3.71 0.17
N GLY A 104 23.89 -4.39 -0.94
CA GLY A 104 22.95 -4.49 -2.07
C GLY A 104 21.64 -5.19 -1.70
N LEU A 105 21.72 -6.26 -0.88
CA LEU A 105 20.54 -6.99 -0.43
C LEU A 105 19.74 -6.17 0.59
N LEU A 106 20.41 -5.50 1.53
CA LEU A 106 19.78 -4.52 2.44
C LEU A 106 19.01 -3.45 1.67
N PHE A 107 19.66 -2.83 0.69
CA PHE A 107 19.06 -1.78 -0.13
C PHE A 107 17.84 -2.29 -0.90
N LEU A 108 17.99 -3.37 -1.68
CA LEU A 108 16.91 -3.87 -2.53
C LEU A 108 15.71 -4.37 -1.71
N THR A 109 15.94 -5.15 -0.65
CA THR A 109 14.86 -5.65 0.20
C THR A 109 14.10 -4.50 0.86
N SER A 110 14.81 -3.52 1.41
CA SER A 110 14.15 -2.38 2.05
C SER A 110 13.39 -1.51 1.05
N LEU A 111 13.93 -1.30 -0.14
CA LEU A 111 13.27 -0.57 -1.21
C LEU A 111 11.98 -1.27 -1.66
N PHE A 112 12.02 -2.59 -1.85
CA PHE A 112 10.88 -3.39 -2.29
C PHE A 112 9.74 -3.41 -1.25
N LEU A 113 10.08 -3.54 0.03
CA LEU A 113 9.12 -3.42 1.13
C LEU A 113 8.49 -2.01 1.17
N GLY A 114 9.32 -0.97 1.15
CA GLY A 114 8.86 0.42 1.21
C GLY A 114 7.97 0.81 0.03
N ILE A 115 8.48 0.69 -1.21
CA ILE A 115 7.73 1.07 -2.41
C ILE A 115 6.52 0.16 -2.62
N GLY A 116 6.65 -1.14 -2.36
CA GLY A 116 5.56 -2.10 -2.52
C GLY A 116 4.39 -1.81 -1.58
N SER A 117 4.68 -1.57 -0.29
CA SER A 117 3.65 -1.22 0.71
C SER A 117 2.95 0.10 0.36
N PHE A 118 3.71 1.12 -0.05
CA PHE A 118 3.14 2.41 -0.44
C PHE A 118 2.27 2.30 -1.70
N GLY A 119 2.81 1.70 -2.75
CA GLY A 119 2.11 1.56 -4.04
C GLY A 119 0.82 0.75 -3.93
N TYR A 120 0.82 -0.33 -3.14
CA TYR A 120 -0.37 -1.17 -2.98
C TYR A 120 -1.47 -0.46 -2.16
N SER A 121 -1.06 0.39 -1.21
CA SER A 121 -1.98 1.22 -0.45
C SER A 121 -2.60 2.33 -1.32
N LEU A 122 -1.80 2.94 -2.20
CA LEU A 122 -2.31 3.90 -3.21
C LEU A 122 -3.26 3.24 -4.21
N PHE A 123 -2.98 2.01 -4.63
CA PHE A 123 -3.88 1.25 -5.50
C PHE A 123 -5.29 1.17 -4.91
N TRP A 124 -5.43 0.81 -3.63
CA TRP A 124 -6.75 0.73 -3.00
C TRP A 124 -7.45 2.09 -2.94
N LEU A 125 -6.71 3.17 -2.68
CA LEU A 125 -7.29 4.52 -2.67
C LEU A 125 -7.82 4.89 -4.05
N PHE A 126 -6.99 4.76 -5.09
CA PHE A 126 -7.39 5.09 -6.45
C PHE A 126 -8.50 4.17 -6.97
N ALA A 127 -8.48 2.89 -6.64
CA ALA A 127 -9.57 1.97 -6.98
C ALA A 127 -10.90 2.45 -6.36
N GLY A 128 -10.86 2.92 -5.12
CA GLY A 128 -12.02 3.52 -4.46
C GLY A 128 -12.51 4.79 -5.15
N LEU A 129 -11.60 5.70 -5.48
CA LEU A 129 -11.93 6.99 -6.10
C LEU A 129 -12.41 6.89 -7.56
N LEU A 130 -11.95 5.87 -8.29
CA LEU A 130 -12.28 5.65 -9.71
C LEU A 130 -13.51 4.77 -9.92
N THR A 131 -13.85 3.90 -8.95
CA THR A 131 -15.01 2.99 -9.06
C THR A 131 -16.31 3.71 -9.48
N PRO A 132 -16.69 4.86 -8.88
CA PRO A 132 -17.92 5.56 -9.27
C PRO A 132 -17.90 6.12 -10.70
N SER A 133 -16.75 6.65 -11.14
CA SER A 133 -16.63 7.25 -12.49
C SER A 133 -16.49 6.20 -13.60
N LEU A 134 -16.02 5.00 -13.26
CA LEU A 134 -15.81 3.91 -14.23
C LEU A 134 -16.95 2.90 -14.27
N GLY A 135 -18.04 3.11 -13.52
CA GLY A 135 -19.22 2.24 -13.56
C GLY A 135 -19.12 0.98 -12.70
N SER A 136 -17.90 0.49 -12.41
CA SER A 136 -17.71 -0.74 -11.66
C SER A 136 -16.38 -0.80 -10.94
N SER A 137 -16.31 -1.68 -9.94
CA SER A 137 -15.08 -1.92 -9.18
C SER A 137 -14.05 -2.71 -9.99
N GLU A 138 -14.54 -3.49 -10.95
CA GLU A 138 -13.79 -4.31 -11.88
C GLU A 138 -13.02 -3.42 -12.86
N ALA A 139 -13.72 -2.49 -13.52
CA ALA A 139 -13.09 -1.52 -14.43
C ALA A 139 -12.03 -0.66 -13.72
N ALA A 140 -12.29 -0.24 -12.47
CA ALA A 140 -11.30 0.50 -11.69
C ALA A 140 -10.04 -0.30 -11.36
N LYS A 141 -10.19 -1.59 -11.01
CA LYS A 141 -9.03 -2.46 -10.76
C LYS A 141 -8.25 -2.75 -12.03
N GLU A 142 -8.94 -3.00 -13.14
CA GLU A 142 -8.34 -3.24 -14.44
C GLU A 142 -7.47 -2.04 -14.86
N ALA A 143 -8.02 -0.83 -14.78
CA ALA A 143 -7.32 0.42 -15.07
C ALA A 143 -6.08 0.65 -14.19
N LEU A 144 -6.02 0.03 -13.01
CA LEU A 144 -4.95 0.17 -12.04
C LEU A 144 -4.07 -1.08 -11.91
N THR A 145 -4.21 -2.05 -12.82
CA THR A 145 -3.41 -3.29 -12.77
C THR A 145 -1.91 -2.98 -12.82
N PHE A 146 -1.51 -1.97 -13.59
CA PHE A 146 -0.13 -1.49 -13.69
C PHE A 146 0.45 -1.02 -12.35
N LEU A 147 -0.40 -0.63 -11.40
CA LEU A 147 0.01 -0.24 -10.06
C LEU A 147 -0.12 -1.42 -9.09
N ALA A 148 -1.24 -2.14 -9.14
CA ALA A 148 -1.56 -3.22 -8.22
C ALA A 148 -0.55 -4.39 -8.31
N PHE A 149 -0.24 -4.83 -9.53
CA PHE A 149 0.58 -6.02 -9.74
C PHE A 149 2.06 -5.77 -9.38
N PRO A 150 2.73 -4.71 -9.88
CA PRO A 150 4.10 -4.43 -9.49
C PRO A 150 4.23 -4.11 -8.00
N SER A 151 3.34 -3.33 -7.40
CA SER A 151 3.46 -2.97 -5.98
C SER A 151 3.27 -4.17 -5.04
N SER A 152 2.27 -5.02 -5.28
CA SER A 152 2.10 -6.25 -4.51
C SER A 152 3.25 -7.24 -4.74
N GLY A 153 3.73 -7.35 -5.99
CA GLY A 153 4.90 -8.15 -6.34
C GLY A 153 6.16 -7.71 -5.58
N LEU A 154 6.48 -6.41 -5.59
CA LEU A 154 7.60 -5.84 -4.84
C LEU A 154 7.47 -6.13 -3.34
N CYS A 155 6.28 -5.93 -2.76
CA CYS A 155 6.05 -6.21 -1.35
C CYS A 155 6.31 -7.69 -1.01
N LEU A 156 5.79 -8.62 -1.82
CA LEU A 156 5.98 -10.06 -1.61
C LEU A 156 7.44 -10.48 -1.78
N ILE A 157 8.13 -9.97 -2.80
CA ILE A 157 9.56 -10.24 -3.00
C ILE A 157 10.35 -9.73 -1.80
N GLY A 158 10.05 -8.52 -1.31
CA GLY A 158 10.69 -7.96 -0.11
C GLY A 158 10.48 -8.84 1.14
N VAL A 159 9.28 -9.40 1.34
CA VAL A 159 8.99 -10.35 2.41
C VAL A 159 9.84 -11.62 2.25
N PHE A 160 9.87 -12.22 1.06
CA PHE A 160 10.65 -13.44 0.82
C PHE A 160 12.16 -13.22 0.99
N MET A 161 12.69 -12.09 0.51
CA MET A 161 14.10 -11.74 0.71
C MET A 161 14.43 -11.53 2.19
N THR A 162 13.53 -10.91 2.96
CA THR A 162 13.68 -10.75 4.41
C THR A 162 13.75 -12.13 5.07
N THR A 163 12.76 -13.00 4.81
CA THR A 163 12.72 -14.37 5.33
C THR A 163 13.98 -15.15 4.98
N TYR A 164 14.46 -15.04 3.75
CA TYR A 164 15.72 -15.66 3.32
C TYR A 164 16.93 -15.16 4.14
N CYS A 165 17.05 -13.85 4.36
CA CYS A 165 18.13 -13.28 5.16
C CYS A 165 18.10 -13.81 6.60
N CYS A 166 16.90 -13.89 7.20
CA CYS A 166 16.70 -14.42 8.54
C CYS A 166 17.13 -15.89 8.64
N ILE A 167 16.65 -16.73 7.71
CA ILE A 167 16.99 -18.15 7.67
C ILE A 167 18.51 -18.32 7.54
N LYS A 168 19.12 -17.60 6.59
CA LYS A 168 20.56 -17.66 6.37
C LYS A 168 21.36 -17.29 7.63
N LYS A 169 21.00 -16.18 8.29
CA LYS A 169 21.74 -15.67 9.45
C LYS A 169 21.57 -16.52 10.71
N PHE A 170 20.37 -17.01 10.99
CA PHE A 170 20.08 -17.64 12.27
C PHE A 170 20.13 -19.17 12.24
N PHE A 171 20.04 -19.78 11.06
CA PHE A 171 19.92 -21.23 10.95
C PHE A 171 21.01 -21.88 10.09
N LEU A 172 21.66 -21.12 9.19
CA LEU A 172 22.61 -21.69 8.22
C LEU A 172 24.05 -21.19 8.37
N SER A 173 24.29 -20.03 9.00
CA SER A 173 25.65 -19.56 9.31
C SER A 173 26.10 -20.12 10.66
N HIS A 174 27.00 -21.11 10.62
CA HIS A 174 27.80 -21.58 11.75
C HIS A 174 29.16 -20.89 11.76
#